data_AF-A0AAD1RMS4-F1
#
_entry.id   AF-A0AAD1RMS4-F1
#
_cell.length_a   1.000
_cell.length_b   1.000
_cell.length_c   1.000
_cell.angle_alpha   90.00
_cell.angle_beta   90.00
_cell.angle_gamma   90.00
#
_symmetry.space_group_name_H-M   'P 1'
#
loop_
_entity.id
_entity.type
_entity.pdbx_description
1 polymer ?
#
loop_
_entity_poly.entity_id
_entity_poly.type
_entity_poly.pdbx_seq_one_letter_code
_entity_poly.pdbx_strand_id
1 'polypeptide(L)'
;MAPTTPPGPERSVLERIEDRLGSLTASMATKDDLKSLTTAIQDTLRAEMAGIRSEVASHVGRITSMEEAAEALTARQTSADTAIARQGTLLLSMRRHLEDLDNRGRRCNIRIRGVPEDDSTAENVVEILTEIFQTILQPTSAGTYRIRAGT
;
A
#
# COMPACT_ATOMS: atom_id res chain seq x y z
N MET A 1 -4.94 48.76 -97.68
CA MET A 1 -4.24 48.69 -96.38
C MET A 1 -4.68 49.90 -95.57
N ALA A 2 -5.61 49.72 -94.62
CA ALA A 2 -6.08 50.79 -93.76
C ALA A 2 -5.22 50.85 -92.48
N PRO A 3 -4.80 52.04 -92.02
CA PRO A 3 -3.97 52.17 -90.84
C PRO A 3 -4.83 51.97 -89.58
N THR A 4 -4.45 51.00 -88.76
CA THR A 4 -5.03 50.80 -87.43
C THR A 4 -4.53 51.89 -86.48
N THR A 5 -5.43 52.81 -86.12
CA THR A 5 -5.22 53.85 -85.11
C THR A 5 -4.85 53.22 -83.76
N PRO A 6 -3.80 53.69 -83.06
CA PRO A 6 -3.40 53.13 -81.77
C PRO A 6 -4.48 53.41 -80.70
N PRO A 7 -4.75 52.45 -79.80
CA PRO A 7 -5.74 52.63 -78.75
C PRO A 7 -5.32 53.75 -77.77
N GLY A 8 -6.26 54.63 -77.42
CA GLY A 8 -6.03 55.73 -76.48
C GLY A 8 -5.66 55.25 -75.06
N PRO A 9 -5.05 56.13 -74.24
CA PRO A 9 -4.50 55.80 -72.92
C PRO A 9 -5.53 55.15 -71.97
N GLU A 10 -6.81 55.46 -72.13
CA GLU A 10 -7.91 54.89 -71.34
C GLU A 10 -8.11 53.38 -71.56
N ARG A 11 -7.85 52.86 -72.79
CA ARG A 11 -7.92 51.41 -73.06
C ARG A 11 -6.79 50.64 -72.38
N SER A 12 -5.60 51.22 -72.29
CA SER A 12 -4.45 50.59 -71.60
C SER A 12 -4.64 50.51 -70.08
N VAL A 13 -5.39 51.46 -69.49
CA VAL A 13 -5.70 51.44 -68.05
C VAL A 13 -6.76 50.38 -67.74
N LEU A 14 -7.79 50.24 -68.58
CA LEU A 14 -8.82 49.22 -68.43
C LEU A 14 -8.24 47.79 -68.51
N GLU A 15 -7.37 47.53 -69.48
CA GLU A 15 -6.71 46.23 -69.66
C GLU A 15 -5.87 45.85 -68.42
N ARG A 16 -5.13 46.81 -67.82
CA ARG A 16 -4.38 46.57 -66.58
C ARG A 16 -5.29 46.33 -65.36
N ILE A 17 -6.47 46.93 -65.33
CA ILE A 17 -7.45 46.71 -64.26
C ILE A 17 -8.07 45.32 -64.42
N GLU A 18 -8.42 44.91 -65.64
CA GLU A 18 -8.94 43.58 -65.96
C GLU A 18 -7.92 42.48 -65.62
N ASP A 19 -6.64 42.67 -65.99
CA ASP A 19 -5.57 41.75 -65.63
C ASP A 19 -5.37 41.64 -64.11
N ARG A 20 -5.41 42.77 -63.39
CA ARG A 20 -5.30 42.78 -61.92
C ARG A 20 -6.50 42.13 -61.25
N LEU A 21 -7.72 42.33 -61.77
CA LEU A 21 -8.91 41.68 -61.28
C LEU A 21 -8.88 40.18 -61.57
N GLY A 22 -8.46 39.76 -62.77
CA GLY A 22 -8.29 38.35 -63.13
C GLY A 22 -7.26 37.66 -62.24
N SER A 23 -6.11 38.31 -62.01
CA SER A 23 -5.07 37.84 -61.08
C SER A 23 -5.56 37.75 -59.64
N LEU A 24 -6.29 38.77 -59.15
CA LEU A 24 -6.86 38.76 -57.79
C LEU A 24 -7.89 37.64 -57.65
N THR A 25 -8.78 37.47 -58.62
CA THR A 25 -9.82 36.44 -58.61
C THR A 25 -9.22 35.03 -58.67
N ALA A 26 -8.11 34.85 -59.41
CA ALA A 26 -7.36 33.59 -59.44
C ALA A 26 -6.58 33.32 -58.15
N SER A 27 -6.20 34.37 -57.40
CA SER A 27 -5.50 34.25 -56.11
C SER A 27 -6.43 34.03 -54.90
N MET A 28 -7.74 34.24 -55.09
CA MET A 28 -8.72 34.08 -54.02
C MET A 28 -9.05 32.59 -53.81
N ALA A 29 -9.14 32.19 -52.55
CA ALA A 29 -9.63 30.88 -52.18
C ALA A 29 -11.02 30.67 -52.78
N THR A 30 -11.16 29.59 -53.54
CA THR A 30 -12.44 29.25 -54.16
C THR A 30 -13.39 28.66 -53.11
N LYS A 31 -14.67 28.65 -53.44
CA LYS A 31 -15.69 27.99 -52.61
C LYS A 31 -15.36 26.50 -52.41
N ASP A 32 -14.68 25.88 -53.36
CA ASP A 32 -14.30 24.47 -53.29
C ASP A 32 -13.09 24.25 -52.38
N ASP A 33 -12.15 25.20 -52.31
CA ASP A 33 -11.06 25.19 -51.32
C ASP A 33 -11.59 25.29 -49.88
N LEU A 34 -12.61 26.12 -49.66
CA LEU A 34 -13.24 26.22 -48.33
C LEU A 34 -14.00 24.95 -47.96
N LYS A 35 -14.66 24.29 -48.93
CA LYS A 35 -15.33 23.00 -48.69
C LYS A 35 -14.32 21.89 -48.40
N SER A 36 -13.21 21.83 -49.13
CA SER A 36 -12.18 20.81 -48.93
C SER A 36 -11.54 20.97 -47.54
N LEU A 37 -11.21 22.20 -47.14
CA LEU A 37 -10.71 22.51 -45.81
C LEU A 37 -11.73 22.13 -44.72
N THR A 38 -13.01 22.49 -44.90
CA THR A 38 -14.06 22.14 -43.94
C THR A 38 -14.20 20.63 -43.79
N THR A 39 -14.10 19.89 -44.89
CA THR A 39 -14.18 18.42 -44.90
C THR A 39 -12.98 17.81 -44.18
N ALA A 40 -11.76 18.30 -44.48
CA ALA A 40 -10.54 17.85 -43.82
C ALA A 40 -10.57 18.11 -42.30
N ILE A 41 -11.08 19.27 -41.87
CA ILE A 41 -11.27 19.59 -40.45
C ILE A 41 -12.29 18.62 -39.82
N GLN A 42 -13.43 18.39 -40.48
CA GLN A 42 -14.43 17.46 -39.97
C GLN A 42 -13.88 16.04 -39.83
N ASP A 43 -13.10 15.57 -40.80
CA ASP A 43 -12.54 14.22 -40.78
C ASP A 43 -11.48 14.08 -39.69
N THR A 44 -10.62 15.09 -39.52
CA THR A 44 -9.64 15.15 -38.42
C THR A 44 -10.36 15.12 -37.08
N LEU A 45 -11.39 15.95 -36.88
CA LEU A 45 -12.17 15.96 -35.64
C LEU A 45 -12.87 14.61 -35.38
N ARG A 46 -13.40 13.96 -36.42
CA ARG A 46 -14.01 12.63 -36.28
C ARG A 46 -12.98 11.58 -35.85
N ALA A 47 -11.79 11.61 -36.43
CA ALA A 47 -10.69 10.71 -36.09
C ALA A 47 -10.23 10.92 -34.63
N GLU A 48 -9.98 12.16 -34.23
CA GLU A 48 -9.60 12.50 -32.85
C GLU A 48 -10.69 12.09 -31.84
N MET A 49 -11.97 12.37 -32.14
CA MET A 49 -13.08 11.92 -31.28
C MET A 49 -13.20 10.40 -31.19
N ALA A 50 -12.84 9.66 -32.25
CA ALA A 50 -12.78 8.20 -32.20
C ALA A 50 -11.62 7.72 -31.31
N GLY A 51 -10.44 8.36 -31.43
CA GLY A 51 -9.28 8.11 -30.59
C GLY A 51 -9.58 8.34 -29.10
N ILE A 52 -10.10 9.52 -28.76
CA ILE A 52 -10.48 9.87 -27.38
C ILE A 52 -11.49 8.86 -26.82
N ARG A 53 -12.52 8.48 -27.59
CA ARG A 53 -13.50 7.47 -27.13
C ARG A 53 -12.85 6.13 -26.82
N SER A 54 -11.89 5.70 -27.64
CA SER A 54 -11.14 4.46 -27.40
C SER A 54 -10.29 4.55 -26.14
N GLU A 55 -9.59 5.66 -25.93
CA GLU A 55 -8.77 5.89 -24.73
C GLU A 55 -9.62 5.94 -23.47
N VAL A 56 -10.76 6.64 -23.51
CA VAL A 56 -11.72 6.69 -22.40
C VAL A 56 -12.23 5.29 -22.05
N ALA A 57 -12.61 4.48 -23.05
CA ALA A 57 -13.05 3.10 -22.81
C ALA A 57 -11.94 2.25 -22.16
N SER A 58 -10.69 2.41 -22.63
CA SER A 58 -9.52 1.74 -22.04
C SER A 58 -9.28 2.17 -20.59
N HIS A 59 -9.38 3.47 -20.30
CA HIS A 59 -9.24 4.01 -18.95
C HIS A 59 -10.33 3.53 -18.01
N VAL A 60 -11.59 3.48 -18.47
CA VAL A 60 -12.69 2.90 -17.69
C VAL A 60 -12.38 1.45 -17.31
N GLY A 61 -11.94 0.62 -18.27
CA GLY A 61 -11.59 -0.77 -17.97
C GLY A 61 -10.44 -0.91 -16.96
N ARG A 62 -9.41 -0.05 -17.07
CA ARG A 62 -8.31 -0.01 -16.10
C ARG A 62 -8.76 0.42 -14.70
N ILE A 63 -9.63 1.42 -14.62
CA ILE A 63 -10.17 1.90 -13.34
C ILE A 63 -10.98 0.79 -12.67
N THR A 64 -11.88 0.13 -13.40
CA THR A 64 -12.68 -0.98 -12.84
C THR A 64 -11.78 -2.12 -12.34
N SER A 65 -10.75 -2.50 -13.10
CA SER A 65 -9.80 -3.53 -12.66
C SER A 65 -9.02 -3.10 -11.41
N MET A 66 -8.65 -1.82 -11.29
CA MET A 66 -7.99 -1.28 -10.11
C MET A 66 -8.90 -1.26 -8.90
N GLU A 67 -10.18 -0.92 -9.07
CA GLU A 67 -11.19 -0.93 -8.01
C GLU A 67 -11.41 -2.34 -7.47
N GLU A 68 -11.58 -3.34 -8.34
CA GLU A 68 -11.71 -4.75 -7.97
C GLU A 68 -10.48 -5.25 -7.19
N ALA A 69 -9.27 -4.90 -7.66
CA ALA A 69 -8.03 -5.26 -6.97
C ALA A 69 -7.91 -4.59 -5.59
N ALA A 70 -8.32 -3.32 -5.47
CA ALA A 70 -8.32 -2.60 -4.21
C ALA A 70 -9.31 -3.21 -3.19
N GLU A 71 -10.50 -3.60 -3.65
CA GLU A 71 -11.48 -4.29 -2.81
C GLU A 71 -10.95 -5.64 -2.30
N ALA A 72 -10.34 -6.44 -3.19
CA ALA A 72 -9.74 -7.72 -2.83
C ALA A 72 -8.60 -7.56 -1.82
N LEU A 73 -7.74 -6.55 -1.99
CA LEU A 73 -6.66 -6.23 -1.06
C LEU A 73 -7.21 -5.81 0.31
N THR A 74 -8.25 -4.98 0.33
CA THR A 74 -8.90 -4.52 1.57
C THR A 74 -9.52 -5.69 2.33
N ALA A 75 -10.18 -6.60 1.63
CA ALA A 75 -10.73 -7.82 2.23
C ALA A 75 -9.63 -8.71 2.81
N ARG A 76 -8.53 -8.92 2.07
CA ARG A 76 -7.38 -9.71 2.54
C ARG A 76 -6.71 -9.08 3.76
N GLN A 77 -6.53 -7.76 3.76
CA GLN A 77 -5.95 -7.04 4.90
C GLN A 77 -6.83 -7.21 6.14
N THR A 78 -8.14 -6.99 6.01
CA THR A 78 -9.09 -7.18 7.12
C THR A 78 -9.03 -8.61 7.68
N SER A 79 -8.95 -9.61 6.79
CA SER A 79 -8.79 -11.00 7.21
C SER A 79 -7.47 -11.25 7.94
N ALA A 80 -6.37 -10.65 7.49
CA ALA A 80 -5.06 -10.79 8.14
C ALA A 80 -5.06 -10.13 9.53
N ASP A 81 -5.62 -8.92 9.65
CA ASP A 81 -5.70 -8.19 10.91
C ASP A 81 -6.51 -8.97 11.96
N THR A 82 -7.63 -9.57 11.57
CA THR A 82 -8.41 -10.43 12.47
C THR A 82 -7.65 -11.68 12.91
N ALA A 83 -6.86 -12.28 12.02
CA ALA A 83 -6.02 -13.43 12.34
C ALA A 83 -4.91 -13.06 13.33
N ILE A 84 -4.23 -11.92 13.10
CA ILE A 84 -3.20 -11.39 13.99
C ILE A 84 -3.78 -11.11 15.39
N ALA A 85 -4.95 -10.47 15.46
CA ALA A 85 -5.62 -10.20 16.72
C ALA A 85 -5.93 -11.50 17.49
N ARG A 86 -6.46 -12.52 16.80
CA ARG A 86 -6.73 -13.85 17.40
C ARG A 86 -5.44 -14.50 17.91
N GLN A 87 -4.38 -14.50 17.12
CA GLN A 87 -3.08 -15.05 17.53
C GLN A 87 -2.52 -14.30 18.75
N GLY A 88 -2.65 -12.97 18.79
CA GLY A 88 -2.27 -12.16 19.96
C GLY A 88 -3.00 -12.58 21.23
N THR A 89 -4.32 -12.81 21.15
CA THR A 89 -5.11 -13.29 22.30
C THR A 89 -4.69 -14.68 22.76
N LEU A 90 -4.40 -15.58 21.81
CA LEU A 90 -3.94 -16.94 22.12
C LEU A 90 -2.57 -16.92 22.81
N LEU A 91 -1.61 -16.16 22.28
CA LEU A 91 -0.28 -16.02 22.88
C LEU A 91 -0.36 -15.47 24.30
N LEU A 92 -1.21 -14.47 24.54
CA LEU A 92 -1.42 -13.92 25.88
C LEU A 92 -2.02 -14.97 26.83
N SER A 93 -2.99 -15.75 26.37
CA SER A 93 -3.59 -16.84 27.14
C SER A 93 -2.55 -17.92 27.49
N MET A 94 -1.76 -18.37 26.51
CA MET A 94 -0.69 -19.34 26.73
C MET A 94 0.36 -18.83 27.71
N ARG A 95 0.77 -17.56 27.59
CA ARG A 95 1.72 -16.93 28.51
C ARG A 95 1.19 -16.93 29.94
N ARG A 96 -0.07 -16.54 30.15
CA ARG A 96 -0.72 -16.57 31.47
C ARG A 96 -0.78 -17.99 32.03
N HIS A 97 -1.05 -18.98 31.19
CA HIS A 97 -1.08 -20.37 31.61
C HIS A 97 0.30 -20.87 32.04
N LEU A 98 1.35 -20.55 31.29
CA LEU A 98 2.72 -20.88 31.65
C LEU A 98 3.15 -20.22 32.96
N GLU A 99 2.78 -18.95 33.16
CA GLU A 99 3.06 -18.23 34.39
C GLU A 99 2.33 -18.84 35.60
N ASP A 100 1.07 -19.24 35.45
CA ASP A 100 0.33 -19.96 36.50
C ASP A 100 0.98 -21.31 36.82
N LEU A 101 1.40 -22.07 35.81
CA LEU A 101 2.10 -23.35 36.02
C LEU A 101 3.44 -23.18 36.72
N ASP A 102 4.26 -22.20 36.32
CA ASP A 102 5.54 -21.90 36.98
C ASP A 102 5.31 -21.42 38.43
N ASN A 103 4.31 -20.57 38.65
CA ASN A 103 3.94 -20.13 40.00
C ASN A 103 3.48 -21.30 40.87
N ARG A 104 2.65 -22.21 40.35
CA ARG A 104 2.22 -23.42 41.08
C ARG A 104 3.40 -24.35 41.38
N GLY A 105 4.31 -24.54 40.42
CA GLY A 105 5.53 -25.31 40.63
C GLY A 105 6.44 -24.71 41.70
N ARG A 106 6.47 -23.38 41.83
CA ARG A 106 7.25 -22.67 42.85
C ARG A 106 6.59 -22.58 44.22
N ARG A 107 5.26 -22.65 44.31
CA ARG A 107 4.49 -22.48 45.57
C ARG A 107 4.92 -23.43 46.69
N CYS A 108 5.46 -24.59 46.35
CA CYS A 108 5.93 -25.58 47.32
C CYS A 108 7.46 -25.66 47.42
N ASN A 109 8.20 -24.80 46.70
CA ASN A 109 9.65 -24.81 46.66
C ASN A 109 10.20 -23.58 47.40
N ILE A 110 11.00 -23.82 48.45
CA ILE A 110 11.74 -22.76 49.14
C ILE A 110 13.15 -22.72 48.55
N ARG A 111 13.60 -21.54 48.10
CA ARG A 111 14.98 -21.33 47.64
C ARG A 111 15.79 -20.71 48.76
N ILE A 112 16.83 -21.42 49.19
CA ILE A 112 17.73 -20.97 50.26
C ILE A 112 19.02 -20.51 49.59
N ARG A 113 19.44 -19.27 49.89
CA ARG A 113 20.65 -18.64 49.31
C ARG A 113 21.71 -18.46 50.39
N GLY A 114 22.98 -18.50 49.98
CA GLY A 114 24.11 -18.31 50.90
C GLY A 114 24.48 -19.56 51.70
N VAL A 115 24.11 -20.74 51.22
CA VAL A 115 24.61 -22.01 51.75
C VAL A 115 26.06 -22.17 51.27
N PRO A 116 27.05 -22.40 52.16
CA PRO A 116 28.44 -22.67 51.77
C PRO A 116 28.52 -23.88 50.83
N GLU A 117 29.39 -23.83 49.82
CA GLU A 117 29.57 -24.91 48.83
C GLU A 117 30.74 -25.81 49.24
N ASP A 118 30.70 -26.37 50.44
CA ASP A 118 31.74 -27.30 50.90
C ASP A 118 31.40 -28.72 50.38
N ASP A 119 32.40 -29.56 50.11
CA ASP A 119 32.18 -30.93 49.59
C ASP A 119 31.27 -31.78 50.51
N SER A 120 31.19 -31.45 51.80
CA SER A 120 30.34 -32.09 52.79
C SER A 120 28.89 -31.57 52.84
N THR A 121 28.61 -30.43 52.21
CA THR A 121 27.30 -29.77 52.26
C THR A 121 26.27 -30.49 51.38
N ALA A 122 26.69 -31.01 50.22
CA ALA A 122 25.80 -31.71 49.29
C ALA A 122 25.26 -33.04 49.86
N GLU A 123 26.04 -33.73 50.69
CA GLU A 123 25.64 -34.99 51.31
C GLU A 123 24.74 -34.78 52.56
N ASN A 124 24.88 -33.65 53.25
CA ASN A 124 24.21 -33.39 54.54
C ASN A 124 23.16 -32.26 54.51
N VAL A 125 22.62 -31.92 53.33
CA VAL A 125 21.65 -30.82 53.15
C VAL A 125 20.48 -30.92 54.13
N VAL A 126 19.95 -32.12 54.37
CA VAL A 126 18.78 -32.31 55.27
C VAL A 126 19.11 -31.94 56.72
N GLU A 127 20.31 -32.27 57.19
CA GLU A 127 20.75 -31.97 58.56
C GLU A 127 20.98 -30.48 58.76
N ILE A 128 21.71 -29.86 57.83
CA ILE A 128 21.97 -28.41 57.83
C ILE A 128 20.66 -27.62 57.81
N LEU A 129 19.71 -28.01 56.94
CA LEU A 129 18.40 -27.37 56.90
C LEU A 129 17.63 -27.56 58.21
N THR A 130 17.69 -28.74 58.80
CA THR A 130 17.01 -29.03 60.07
C THR A 130 17.54 -28.13 61.19
N GLU A 131 18.86 -27.93 61.27
CA GLU A 131 19.50 -27.03 62.24
C GLU A 131 19.12 -25.57 62.02
N ILE A 132 19.13 -25.09 60.76
CA ILE A 132 18.71 -23.73 60.41
C ILE A 132 17.25 -23.50 60.82
N PHE A 133 16.35 -24.41 60.48
CA PHE A 133 14.93 -24.27 60.83
C PHE A 133 14.68 -24.36 62.33
N GLN A 134 15.41 -25.21 63.07
CA GLN A 134 15.31 -25.27 64.53
C GLN A 134 15.77 -23.97 65.20
N THR A 135 16.86 -23.39 64.70
CA THR A 135 17.40 -22.11 65.19
C THR A 135 16.46 -20.93 64.94
N ILE A 136 15.87 -20.87 63.74
CA ILE A 136 15.00 -19.74 63.34
C ILE A 136 13.59 -19.85 63.96
N LEU A 137 12.98 -21.03 63.92
CA LEU A 137 11.57 -21.21 64.31
C LEU A 137 11.37 -21.43 65.82
N GLN A 138 12.45 -21.61 66.59
CA GLN A 138 12.47 -21.72 68.06
C GLN A 138 11.21 -22.38 68.65
N PRO A 139 11.05 -23.71 68.49
CA PRO A 139 9.80 -24.38 68.80
C PRO A 139 9.39 -24.14 70.27
N THR A 140 8.23 -23.50 70.46
CA THR A 140 7.76 -23.00 71.77
C THR A 140 7.24 -24.12 72.70
N SER A 141 7.17 -25.36 72.23
CA SER A 141 6.87 -26.56 73.00
C SER A 141 7.57 -27.75 72.34
N ALA A 142 7.82 -28.83 73.10
CA ALA A 142 8.74 -29.96 72.84
C ALA A 142 8.53 -30.76 71.52
N GLY A 143 8.47 -30.10 70.38
CA GLY A 143 8.39 -30.67 69.05
C GLY A 143 9.68 -30.41 68.27
N THR A 144 10.36 -31.48 67.88
CA THR A 144 11.48 -31.42 66.95
C THR A 144 10.95 -31.38 65.52
N TYR A 145 11.35 -30.37 64.73
CA TYR A 145 11.06 -30.35 63.30
C TYR A 145 11.86 -31.44 62.59
N ARG A 146 11.19 -32.26 61.76
CA ARG A 146 11.82 -33.34 60.99
C ARG A 146 11.61 -33.09 59.50
N ILE A 147 12.70 -32.79 58.80
CA ILE A 147 12.69 -32.68 57.34
C ILE A 147 12.76 -34.10 56.76
N ARG A 148 11.87 -34.42 55.83
CA ARG A 148 11.89 -35.68 55.06
C ARG A 148 12.28 -35.36 53.63
N ALA A 149 13.25 -36.09 53.08
CA ALA A 149 13.47 -36.06 51.64
C ALA A 149 12.23 -36.65 50.94
N GLY A 150 11.65 -35.90 50.02
CA GLY A 150 10.56 -36.40 49.17
C GLY A 150 11.12 -37.39 48.15
N THR A 151 10.57 -38.60 48.11
CA THR A 151 10.79 -39.61 47.06
C THR A 151 10.25 -39.16 45.72
#